data_AF-A0A359IM10-F1
#
_entry.id   AF-A0A359IM10-F1
#
_cell.length_a   1.000
_cell.length_b   1.000
_cell.length_c   1.000
_cell.angle_alpha   90.00
_cell.angle_beta   90.00
_cell.angle_gamma   90.00
#
_symmetry.space_group_name_H-M   'P 1'
#
loop_
_entity.id
_entity.type
_entity.pdbx_description
1 polymer ?
#
loop_
_entity_poly.entity_id
_entity_poly.type
_entity_poly.pdbx_seq_one_letter_code
_entity_poly.pdbx_strand_id
1 'polypeptide(L)'
;MYLNNIVCPRCNGQKYIKFYSHVADGVCFLCKGVGFIQVKEDKPREDIHTIIKDLKQREKIRNKILSMNKKIKELEKDLEKELSIPNTGKWLLSEYGNTLTAIQIEEIKILYVLNVNKVETIKEQIEELNNQCEVLRRQL
;
A
#
# COMPACT_ATOMS: atom_id res chain seq x y z
N MET A 1 -9.75 -26.84 19.95
CA MET A 1 -8.41 -26.67 20.54
C MET A 1 -7.94 -28.04 20.97
N TYR A 2 -6.85 -28.54 20.39
CA TYR A 2 -6.31 -29.84 20.76
C TYR A 2 -5.28 -29.64 21.87
N LEU A 3 -5.45 -30.36 22.98
CA LEU A 3 -4.51 -30.35 24.10
C LEU A 3 -3.56 -31.52 23.88
N ASN A 4 -2.30 -31.24 23.56
CA ASN A 4 -1.29 -32.28 23.45
C ASN A 4 -0.53 -32.40 24.78
N ASN A 5 -0.54 -33.62 25.32
CA ASN A 5 0.23 -33.96 26.50
C ASN A 5 1.65 -34.31 26.06
N ILE A 6 2.62 -33.45 26.36
CA ILE A 6 4.03 -33.79 26.17
C ILE A 6 4.62 -34.29 27.49
N VAL A 7 5.59 -35.19 27.40
CA VAL A 7 6.35 -35.67 28.57
C VAL A 7 6.97 -34.47 29.27
N CYS A 8 6.83 -34.41 30.59
CA CYS A 8 7.37 -33.29 31.36
C CYS A 8 8.90 -33.25 31.19
N PRO A 9 9.48 -32.17 30.63
CA PRO A 9 10.91 -32.12 30.35
C PRO A 9 11.77 -32.04 31.62
N ARG A 10 11.18 -31.65 32.75
CA ARG A 10 11.88 -31.45 34.02
C ARG A 10 12.09 -32.73 34.81
N CYS A 11 11.12 -33.65 34.79
CA CYS A 11 11.23 -34.96 35.44
C CYS A 11 11.31 -36.12 34.44
N ASN A 12 11.33 -35.83 33.13
CA ASN A 12 11.28 -36.83 32.06
C ASN A 12 10.21 -37.90 32.26
N GLY A 13 9.00 -37.51 32.67
CA GLY A 13 7.89 -38.43 32.95
C GLY A 13 7.93 -39.13 34.32
N GLN A 14 9.02 -39.01 35.09
CA GLN A 14 9.18 -39.71 36.37
C GLN A 14 8.32 -39.16 37.51
N LYS A 15 7.65 -38.01 37.34
CA LYS A 15 6.78 -37.34 38.33
C LYS A 15 7.50 -36.75 39.55
N TYR A 16 8.65 -37.29 39.93
CA TYR A 16 9.50 -36.84 41.03
C TYR A 16 10.93 -36.55 40.55
N ILE A 17 11.65 -35.73 41.31
CA ILE A 17 13.06 -35.37 41.10
C ILE A 17 13.83 -35.76 42.36
N LYS A 18 14.60 -36.85 42.27
CA LYS A 18 15.26 -37.50 43.42
C LYS A 18 16.11 -36.54 44.27
N PHE A 19 16.80 -35.58 43.64
CA PHE A 19 17.64 -34.60 44.35
C PHE A 19 16.85 -33.59 45.20
N TYR A 20 15.54 -33.47 45.00
CA TYR A 20 14.66 -32.57 45.76
C TYR A 20 13.75 -33.33 46.74
N SER A 21 14.06 -34.58 47.08
CA SER A 21 13.22 -35.41 47.97
C SER A 21 12.91 -34.77 49.32
N HIS A 22 13.80 -33.90 49.82
CA HIS A 22 13.62 -33.16 51.07
C HIS A 22 12.57 -32.04 51.00
N VAL A 23 12.11 -31.65 49.80
CA VAL A 23 11.06 -30.64 49.58
C VAL A 23 9.86 -31.29 48.90
N ALA A 24 8.73 -31.35 49.61
CA ALA A 24 7.48 -31.93 49.10
C ALA A 24 7.68 -33.32 48.45
N ASP A 25 8.46 -34.18 49.13
CA ASP A 25 8.81 -35.54 48.69
C ASP A 25 9.44 -35.62 47.28
N GLY A 26 10.03 -34.51 46.82
CA GLY A 26 10.66 -34.41 45.49
C GLY A 26 9.65 -34.37 44.35
N VAL A 27 8.37 -34.08 44.59
CA VAL A 27 7.38 -33.96 43.52
C VAL A 27 7.80 -32.88 42.52
N CYS A 28 7.73 -33.21 41.23
CA CYS A 28 8.10 -32.29 40.18
C CYS A 28 7.11 -31.11 40.13
N PHE A 29 7.56 -29.92 40.56
CA PHE A 29 6.76 -28.70 40.59
C PHE A 29 6.17 -28.29 39.23
N LEU A 30 6.83 -28.66 38.12
CA LEU A 30 6.40 -28.29 36.77
C LEU A 30 5.15 -29.06 36.33
N CYS A 31 5.15 -30.39 36.49
CA CYS A 31 4.00 -31.23 36.14
C CYS A 31 3.12 -31.59 37.34
N LYS A 32 3.45 -31.11 38.54
CA LYS A 32 2.75 -31.38 39.80
C LYS A 32 2.52 -32.87 40.06
N GLY A 33 3.51 -33.70 39.73
CA GLY A 33 3.44 -35.15 39.90
C GLY A 33 2.63 -35.90 38.82
N VAL A 34 2.16 -35.22 37.77
CA VAL A 34 1.40 -35.86 36.68
C VAL A 34 2.31 -36.58 35.68
N GLY A 35 3.52 -36.06 35.45
CA GLY A 35 4.51 -36.61 34.51
C GLY A 35 4.41 -36.05 33.09
N PHE A 36 3.35 -35.31 32.78
CA PHE A 36 3.11 -34.68 31.48
C PHE A 36 2.69 -33.22 31.68
N ILE A 37 2.89 -32.40 30.66
CA ILE A 37 2.41 -31.02 30.61
C ILE A 37 1.51 -30.85 29.39
N GLN A 38 0.39 -30.16 29.58
CA GLN A 38 -0.52 -29.81 28.50
C GLN A 38 0.03 -28.59 27.76
N VAL A 39 0.37 -28.76 26.49
CA VAL A 39 0.72 -27.65 25.61
C VAL A 39 -0.51 -27.35 24.76
N LYS A 40 -0.90 -26.08 24.78
CA LYS A 40 -1.85 -25.57 23.79
C LYS A 40 -1.09 -25.52 22.47
N GLU A 41 -1.49 -26.33 21.51
CA GLU A 41 -1.06 -26.08 20.14
C GLU A 41 -1.75 -24.79 19.70
N ASP A 42 -0.94 -23.76 19.48
CA ASP A 42 -1.38 -22.61 18.71
C ASP A 42 -1.87 -23.12 17.36
N LYS A 43 -2.95 -22.50 16.84
CA LYS A 43 -3.47 -22.78 15.49
C LYS A 43 -2.29 -22.89 14.51
N PRO A 44 -2.36 -23.77 13.49
CA PRO A 44 -1.32 -23.84 12.48
C PRO A 44 -1.04 -22.40 12.01
N ARG A 45 0.20 -21.95 12.20
CA ARG A 45 0.65 -20.66 11.65
C ARG A 45 0.26 -20.71 10.17
N GLU A 46 -0.46 -19.69 9.70
CA GLU A 46 -0.76 -19.56 8.27
C GLU A 46 0.51 -19.89 7.49
N ASP A 47 0.39 -20.79 6.50
CA ASP A 47 1.53 -21.26 5.74
C ASP A 47 2.36 -20.05 5.32
N ILE A 48 3.61 -20.00 5.79
CA ILE A 48 4.52 -18.87 5.55
C ILE A 48 4.59 -18.55 4.05
N HIS A 49 4.41 -19.58 3.21
CA HIS A 49 4.31 -19.45 1.76
C HIS A 49 3.13 -18.56 1.31
N THR A 50 1.97 -18.68 1.91
CA THR A 50 0.77 -17.86 1.60
C THR A 50 1.01 -16.42 1.97
N ILE A 51 1.56 -16.16 3.16
CA ILE A 51 1.93 -14.81 3.61
C ILE A 51 2.93 -14.18 2.62
N ILE A 52 3.97 -14.90 2.23
CA ILE A 52 4.97 -14.40 1.27
C ILE A 52 4.33 -14.10 -0.10
N LYS A 53 3.39 -14.92 -0.55
CA LYS A 53 2.70 -14.73 -1.83
C LYS A 53 1.85 -13.45 -1.80
N ASP A 54 1.12 -13.23 -0.71
CA ASP A 54 0.29 -12.04 -0.52
C ASP A 54 1.14 -10.77 -0.43
N LEU A 55 2.26 -10.82 0.29
CA LEU A 55 3.21 -9.71 0.37
C LEU A 55 3.76 -9.33 -1.01
N LYS A 56 4.15 -10.31 -1.83
CA LYS A 56 4.60 -10.08 -3.21
C LYS A 56 3.51 -9.47 -4.09
N GLN A 57 2.27 -9.89 -3.91
CA GLN A 57 1.14 -9.33 -4.66
C GLN A 57 0.90 -7.87 -4.28
N ARG A 58 0.91 -7.54 -2.98
CA ARG A 58 0.78 -6.16 -2.50
C ARG A 58 1.91 -5.27 -2.99
N GLU A 59 3.14 -5.78 -3.01
CA GLU A 59 4.29 -5.04 -3.54
C GLU A 59 4.14 -4.71 -5.04
N LYS A 60 3.66 -5.67 -5.84
CA LYS A 60 3.34 -5.43 -7.27
C LYS A 60 2.29 -4.34 -7.45
N ILE A 61 1.21 -4.38 -6.68
CA ILE A 61 0.15 -3.36 -6.72
C ILE A 61 0.73 -1.99 -6.36
N ARG A 62 1.54 -1.90 -5.30
CA ARG A 62 2.20 -0.67 -4.86
C ARG A 62 3.11 -0.07 -5.93
N ASN A 63 3.92 -0.91 -6.59
CA ASN A 63 4.82 -0.46 -7.67
C ASN A 63 4.04 0.04 -8.90
N LYS A 64 2.90 -0.58 -9.20
CA LYS A 64 2.01 -0.12 -10.28
C LYS A 64 1.39 1.25 -9.97
N ILE A 65 0.91 1.46 -8.74
CA ILE A 65 0.42 2.78 -8.29
C ILE A 65 1.53 3.83 -8.39
N LEU A 66 2.76 3.48 -7.99
CA LEU A 66 3.89 4.41 -8.03
C LEU A 66 4.22 4.88 -9.47
N SER A 67 4.21 3.96 -10.44
CA SER A 67 4.49 4.32 -11.83
C SER A 67 3.37 5.16 -12.44
N MET A 68 2.11 4.89 -12.10
CA MET A 68 0.97 5.71 -12.53
C MET A 68 1.01 7.12 -11.94
N ASN A 69 1.33 7.26 -10.64
CA ASN A 69 1.49 8.58 -10.03
C ASN A 69 2.61 9.41 -10.67
N LYS A 70 3.68 8.77 -11.18
CA LYS A 70 4.72 9.48 -11.94
C LYS A 70 4.17 10.03 -13.25
N LYS A 71 3.39 9.24 -13.99
CA LYS A 71 2.73 9.69 -15.23
C LYS A 71 1.76 10.83 -14.98
N ILE A 72 0.95 10.76 -13.91
CA ILE A 72 0.04 11.85 -13.52
C ILE A 72 0.83 13.14 -13.32
N LYS A 73 1.96 13.11 -12.59
CA LYS A 73 2.80 14.30 -12.38
C LYS A 73 3.38 14.87 -13.68
N GLU A 74 3.68 14.03 -14.65
CA GLU A 74 4.15 14.48 -15.97
C GLU A 74 3.02 15.17 -16.74
N LEU A 75 1.82 14.58 -16.75
CA LEU A 75 0.63 15.16 -17.37
C LEU A 75 0.21 16.48 -16.70
N GLU A 76 0.29 16.58 -15.37
CA GLU A 76 0.02 17.83 -14.64
C GLU A 76 0.98 18.95 -15.04
N LYS A 77 2.26 18.63 -15.24
CA LYS A 77 3.25 19.62 -15.74
C LYS A 77 2.95 20.04 -17.16
N ASP A 78 2.54 19.11 -18.02
CA ASP A 78 2.18 19.45 -19.39
C ASP A 78 0.90 20.29 -19.44
N LEU A 79 -0.08 19.99 -18.59
CA LEU A 79 -1.28 20.81 -18.40
C LEU A 79 -0.93 22.23 -17.92
N GLU A 80 0.00 22.37 -16.97
CA GLU A 80 0.46 23.66 -16.47
C GLU A 80 1.15 24.50 -17.55
N LYS A 81 2.00 23.88 -18.38
CA LYS A 81 2.60 24.54 -19.54
C LYS A 81 1.56 24.97 -20.56
N GLU A 82 0.57 24.12 -20.83
CA GLU A 82 -0.49 24.45 -21.76
C GLU A 82 -1.29 25.64 -21.25
N LEU A 83 -1.56 25.76 -19.94
CA LEU A 83 -2.36 26.84 -19.34
C LEU A 83 -1.57 28.11 -19.00
N SER A 84 -0.24 28.12 -19.12
CA SER A 84 0.56 29.28 -18.74
C SER A 84 0.41 30.41 -19.77
N ILE A 85 -0.45 31.39 -19.46
CA ILE A 85 -0.55 32.66 -20.19
C ILE A 85 0.46 33.65 -19.58
N PRO A 86 1.26 34.37 -20.39
CA PRO A 86 2.13 35.42 -19.88
C PRO A 86 1.33 36.49 -19.13
N ASN A 87 1.73 36.83 -17.91
CA ASN A 87 0.96 37.71 -17.01
C ASN A 87 1.14 39.22 -17.33
N THR A 88 1.39 39.56 -18.59
CA THR A 88 1.75 40.91 -19.03
C THR A 88 0.77 41.42 -20.07
N GLY A 89 0.15 42.58 -19.82
CA GLY A 89 -0.67 43.30 -20.77
C GLY A 89 -2.18 43.07 -20.64
N LYS A 90 -2.95 43.83 -21.44
CA LYS A 90 -4.39 43.59 -21.65
C LYS A 90 -4.56 42.53 -22.72
N TRP A 91 -5.26 41.46 -22.38
CA TRP A 91 -5.55 40.34 -23.27
C TRP A 91 -6.97 40.42 -23.80
N LEU A 92 -7.13 40.25 -25.12
CA LEU A 92 -8.40 39.86 -25.72
C LEU A 92 -8.42 38.35 -25.85
N LEU A 93 -9.42 37.72 -25.24
CA LEU A 93 -9.73 36.32 -25.44
C LEU A 93 -10.73 36.22 -26.58
N SER A 94 -10.40 35.43 -27.60
CA SER A 94 -11.34 35.05 -28.65
C SER A 94 -11.42 33.54 -28.78
N GLU A 95 -12.63 33.02 -28.85
CA GLU A 95 -12.88 31.63 -29.18
C GLU A 95 -13.01 31.48 -30.69
N TYR A 96 -12.26 30.54 -31.28
CA TYR A 96 -12.44 30.15 -32.67
C TYR A 96 -12.44 28.62 -32.77
N GLY A 97 -13.62 28.03 -32.96
CA GLY A 97 -13.80 26.58 -32.86
C GLY A 97 -13.36 26.06 -31.47
N ASN A 98 -12.41 25.13 -31.46
CA ASN A 98 -11.87 24.51 -30.23
C ASN A 98 -10.57 25.17 -29.73
N THR A 99 -10.32 26.42 -30.13
CA THR A 99 -9.12 27.16 -29.73
C THR A 99 -9.50 28.44 -29.00
N LEU A 100 -8.85 28.67 -27.86
CA LEU A 100 -8.90 29.91 -27.12
C LEU A 100 -7.64 30.69 -27.46
N THR A 101 -7.80 31.80 -28.16
CA THR A 101 -6.67 32.63 -28.59
C THR A 101 -6.57 33.84 -27.67
N ALA A 102 -5.37 34.13 -27.17
CA ALA A 102 -5.10 35.33 -26.38
C ALA A 102 -4.24 36.30 -27.21
N ILE A 103 -4.78 37.50 -27.43
CA ILE A 103 -4.16 38.56 -28.23
C ILE A 103 -3.77 39.71 -27.30
N GLN A 104 -2.50 40.12 -27.33
CA GLN A 104 -2.06 41.33 -26.61
C GLN A 104 -2.36 42.57 -27.47
N ILE A 105 -2.93 43.60 -26.85
CA ILE A 105 -3.53 44.75 -27.57
C ILE A 105 -2.48 45.81 -27.97
N GLU A 106 -1.28 45.82 -27.36
CA GLU A 106 -0.29 46.90 -27.54
C GLU A 106 0.44 46.86 -28.90
N GLU A 107 0.68 45.66 -29.42
CA GLU A 107 1.09 45.39 -30.79
C GLU A 107 0.22 44.22 -31.21
N ILE A 108 -0.62 44.33 -32.25
CA ILE A 108 -1.50 43.24 -32.68
C ILE A 108 -0.64 42.03 -33.09
N LYS A 109 -0.32 41.19 -32.10
CA LYS A 109 0.48 39.98 -32.18
C LYS A 109 -0.28 38.92 -31.41
N ILE A 110 -0.54 37.81 -32.09
CA ILE A 110 -1.02 36.60 -31.43
C ILE A 110 0.17 36.06 -30.64
N LEU A 111 0.13 36.19 -29.32
CA LEU A 111 1.21 35.72 -28.47
C LEU A 111 0.94 34.33 -27.91
N TYR A 112 -0.31 33.89 -27.91
CA TYR A 112 -0.68 32.64 -27.29
C TYR A 112 -1.97 32.05 -27.87
N VAL A 113 -1.93 30.74 -28.14
CA VAL A 113 -3.06 29.94 -28.63
C VAL A 113 -3.20 28.72 -27.72
N LEU A 114 -4.28 28.66 -26.96
CA LEU A 114 -4.67 27.49 -26.19
C LEU A 114 -5.48 26.53 -27.06
N ASN A 115 -5.07 25.27 -27.10
CA ASN A 115 -5.87 24.20 -27.70
C ASN A 115 -6.74 23.54 -26.62
N VAL A 116 -8.04 23.84 -26.63
CA VAL A 116 -8.99 23.38 -25.61
C VAL A 116 -9.11 21.86 -25.63
N ASN A 117 -9.15 21.25 -26.82
CA ASN A 117 -9.23 19.79 -26.95
C ASN A 117 -8.03 19.08 -26.31
N LYS A 118 -6.82 19.64 -26.49
CA LYS A 118 -5.61 19.08 -25.88
C LYS A 118 -5.66 19.13 -24.36
N VAL A 119 -6.14 20.24 -23.80
CA VAL A 119 -6.33 20.43 -22.35
C VAL A 119 -7.35 19.43 -21.80
N GLU A 120 -8.49 19.26 -22.46
CA GLU A 120 -9.52 18.29 -22.08
C GLU A 120 -8.98 16.86 -22.14
N THR A 121 -8.26 16.50 -23.21
CA THR A 121 -7.67 15.17 -23.35
C THR A 121 -6.68 14.86 -22.21
N ILE A 122 -5.84 15.82 -21.81
CA ILE A 122 -4.90 15.64 -20.69
C ILE A 122 -5.66 15.45 -19.37
N LYS A 123 -6.74 16.21 -19.14
CA LYS A 123 -7.56 16.08 -17.93
C LYS A 123 -8.24 14.72 -17.84
N GLU A 124 -8.82 14.24 -18.94
CA GLU A 124 -9.44 12.91 -19.02
C GLU A 124 -8.43 11.80 -18.70
N GLN A 125 -7.21 11.89 -19.24
CA GLN A 125 -6.15 10.93 -18.95
C GLN A 125 -5.73 10.91 -17.47
N ILE A 126 -5.63 12.09 -16.84
CA ILE A 126 -5.34 12.21 -15.41
C ILE A 126 -6.46 11.58 -14.59
N GLU A 127 -7.72 11.86 -14.92
CA GLU A 127 -8.88 11.31 -14.23
C GLU A 127 -8.94 9.78 -14.35
N GLU A 128 -8.72 9.23 -15.54
CA GLU A 128 -8.68 7.79 -15.76
C GLU A 128 -7.60 7.12 -14.91
N LEU A 129 -6.38 7.67 -14.91
CA LEU A 129 -5.27 7.15 -14.11
C LEU A 129 -5.56 7.23 -12.61
N ASN A 130 -6.20 8.31 -12.14
CA ASN A 130 -6.61 8.45 -10.74
C ASN A 130 -7.64 7.38 -10.34
N ASN A 131 -8.66 7.15 -11.18
CA ASN A 131 -9.66 6.11 -10.94
C ASN A 131 -9.04 4.72 -10.88
N GLN A 132 -8.12 4.40 -11.81
CA GLN A 132 -7.38 3.15 -11.80
C GLN A 132 -6.51 3.02 -10.53
N CYS A 133 -5.87 4.10 -10.08
CA CYS A 133 -5.11 4.14 -8.83
C CYS A 133 -6.00 3.87 -7.61
N GLU A 134 -7.21 4.44 -7.54
CA GLU A 134 -8.14 4.18 -6.44
C GLU A 134 -8.57 2.72 -6.37
N VAL A 135 -8.91 2.12 -7.52
CA VAL A 135 -9.28 0.70 -7.59
C VAL A 135 -8.14 -0.18 -7.07
N LEU A 136 -6.89 0.11 -7.46
CA LEU A 136 -5.72 -0.61 -6.97
C LEU A 136 -5.47 -0.40 -5.46
N ARG A 137 -5.72 0.80 -4.93
CA ARG A 137 -5.59 1.08 -3.49
C ARG A 137 -6.60 0.29 -2.65
N ARG A 138 -7.81 0.05 -3.16
CA ARG A 138 -8.83 -0.79 -2.48
C ARG A 138 -8.45 -2.28 -2.42
N GLN A 139 -7.47 -2.71 -3.22
CA GLN A 139 -6.96 -4.09 -3.24
C GLN A 139 -5.78 -4.31 -2.26
N LEU A 140 -5.31 -3.26 -1.58
CA LEU A 140 -4.23 -3.31 -0.58
C LEU A 140 -4.78 -3.39 0.84
#